data_AF-A0A3B4GN05-F1
#
_entry.id   AF-A0A3B4GN05-F1
#
_cell.length_a   1.000
_cell.length_b   1.000
_cell.length_c   1.000
_cell.angle_alpha   90.00
_cell.angle_beta   90.00
_cell.angle_gamma   90.00
#
_symmetry.space_group_name_H-M   'P 1'
#
loop_
_entity.id
_entity.type
_entity.pdbx_description
1 polymer ?
#
loop_
_entity_poly.entity_id
_entity_poly.type
_entity_poly.pdbx_seq_one_letter_code
_entity_poly.pdbx_strand_id
1 'polypeptide(L)'
;MRNFDSLTVLLVCSLSWIPVSQPVEVHSGKEVTLLCSNFSSSPTQILWFRVTKRAKLPCIASMFEPHEPASFCAGFQNGKFEMSTNLSTVFLKIKQVDLLDSGLYFCGFKTHSNPVIVEATYLVVQDTFIGLPNMMSVILGVLTVFLITVIVCLAVKLKKLQKVHTEGKNLQQEESSEHLHYAAVTFHPKTESPHRPASATEVDPDVIYSSTR
;
A
#
# COMPACT_ATOMS: atom_id res chain seq x y z
N MET A 1 -38.66 -0.38 35.60
CA MET A 1 -37.69 -0.46 34.48
C MET A 1 -36.27 -0.71 34.99
N ARG A 2 -36.03 -1.85 35.67
CA ARG A 2 -34.71 -2.28 36.18
C ARG A 2 -34.81 -3.78 36.43
N ASN A 3 -34.65 -4.57 35.37
CA ASN A 3 -34.47 -6.03 35.48
C ASN A 3 -34.13 -6.69 34.14
N PHE A 4 -34.42 -6.02 33.01
CA PHE A 4 -34.10 -6.57 31.70
C PHE A 4 -32.60 -6.51 31.37
N ASP A 5 -31.92 -5.42 31.74
CA ASP A 5 -30.47 -5.26 31.51
C ASP A 5 -29.62 -6.21 32.36
N SER A 6 -30.03 -6.49 33.61
CA SER A 6 -29.30 -7.41 34.48
C SER A 6 -29.42 -8.86 34.00
N LEU A 7 -30.61 -9.26 33.54
CA LEU A 7 -30.85 -10.61 33.02
C LEU A 7 -30.10 -10.85 31.70
N THR A 8 -30.02 -9.84 30.82
CA THR A 8 -29.23 -9.92 29.58
C THR A 8 -27.72 -9.94 29.86
N VAL A 9 -27.23 -9.15 30.81
CA VAL A 9 -25.82 -9.20 31.24
C VAL A 9 -25.49 -10.56 31.86
N LEU A 10 -26.35 -11.14 32.70
CA LEU A 10 -26.17 -12.50 33.24
C LEU A 10 -26.20 -13.58 32.15
N LEU A 11 -27.05 -13.42 31.12
CA LEU A 11 -27.10 -14.35 29.99
C LEU A 11 -25.84 -14.27 29.13
N VAL A 12 -25.29 -13.07 28.91
CA VAL A 12 -24.04 -12.88 28.18
C VAL A 12 -22.86 -13.41 28.98
N CYS A 13 -22.81 -13.19 30.31
CA CYS A 13 -21.75 -13.71 31.17
C CYS A 13 -21.75 -15.24 31.30
N SER A 14 -22.92 -15.88 31.20
CA SER A 14 -23.03 -17.36 31.23
C SER A 14 -22.69 -18.02 29.88
N LEU A 15 -22.76 -17.28 28.77
CA LEU A 15 -22.30 -17.72 27.45
C LEU A 15 -20.77 -17.59 27.28
N SER A 16 -20.08 -16.83 28.14
CA SER A 16 -18.63 -16.58 28.09
C SER A 16 -17.76 -17.73 28.63
N TRP A 17 -18.35 -18.87 29.01
CA TRP A 17 -17.63 -19.97 29.67
C TRP A 17 -17.25 -21.11 28.75
N ILE A 18 -17.22 -20.92 27.43
CA ILE A 18 -16.51 -21.87 26.58
C ILE A 18 -15.02 -21.57 26.77
N PRO A 19 -14.22 -22.44 27.39
CA PRO A 19 -12.78 -22.33 27.32
C PRO A 19 -12.38 -22.58 25.86
N VAL A 20 -12.38 -21.53 25.05
CA VAL A 20 -11.69 -21.56 23.77
C VAL A 20 -10.22 -21.62 24.12
N SER A 21 -9.58 -22.75 23.79
CA SER A 21 -8.13 -22.89 23.86
C SER A 21 -7.49 -21.70 23.17
N GLN A 22 -6.54 -21.04 23.85
CA GLN A 22 -5.85 -19.88 23.27
C GLN A 22 -5.19 -20.30 21.94
N PRO A 23 -5.26 -19.45 20.91
CA PRO A 23 -4.64 -19.76 19.64
C PRO A 23 -3.12 -19.85 19.79
N VAL A 24 -2.50 -20.76 19.03
CA VAL A 24 -1.05 -20.84 18.93
C VAL A 24 -0.60 -19.91 17.82
N GLU A 25 0.19 -18.90 18.16
CA GLU A 25 0.71 -17.92 17.20
C GLU A 25 2.16 -18.22 16.85
N VAL A 26 2.48 -18.18 15.54
CA VAL A 26 3.84 -18.42 15.05
C VAL A 26 4.11 -17.56 13.82
N HIS A 27 5.34 -17.11 13.63
CA HIS A 27 5.71 -16.36 12.43
C HIS A 27 6.01 -17.31 11.26
N SER A 28 5.66 -16.89 10.05
CA SER A 28 5.95 -17.61 8.81
C SER A 28 7.45 -17.94 8.69
N GLY A 29 7.75 -19.15 8.21
CA GLY A 29 9.09 -19.70 8.09
C GLY A 29 9.65 -20.31 9.39
N LYS A 30 8.94 -20.23 10.51
CA LYS A 30 9.35 -20.84 11.78
C LYS A 30 8.77 -22.24 11.96
N GLU A 31 9.30 -22.92 12.96
CA GLU A 31 8.82 -24.21 13.41
C GLU A 31 7.80 -24.04 14.54
N VAL A 32 6.76 -24.87 14.56
CA VAL A 32 5.79 -24.94 15.67
C VAL A 32 5.52 -26.40 16.03
N THR A 33 5.26 -26.66 17.31
CA THR A 33 4.82 -27.98 17.78
C THR A 33 3.46 -27.83 18.45
N LEU A 34 2.45 -28.50 17.90
CA LEU A 34 1.13 -28.61 18.49
C LEU A 34 1.12 -29.79 19.45
N LEU A 35 0.49 -29.60 20.61
CA LEU A 35 0.39 -30.60 21.66
C LEU A 35 -1.05 -31.07 21.77
N CYS A 36 -1.21 -32.34 22.05
CA CYS A 36 -2.48 -32.91 22.44
C CYS A 36 -2.29 -33.82 23.64
N SER A 37 -2.95 -33.48 24.75
CA SER A 37 -2.82 -34.20 26.01
C SER A 37 -3.99 -35.16 26.23
N ASN A 38 -3.90 -36.00 27.26
CA ASN A 38 -5.03 -36.81 27.74
C ASN A 38 -5.39 -38.02 26.85
N PHE A 39 -4.40 -38.61 26.17
CA PHE A 39 -4.57 -39.93 25.57
C PHE A 39 -4.51 -41.01 26.65
N SER A 40 -5.42 -41.99 26.57
CA SER A 40 -5.33 -43.21 27.38
C SER A 40 -4.07 -44.00 26.97
N SER A 41 -3.43 -44.66 27.94
CA SER A 41 -2.31 -45.58 27.72
C SER A 41 -2.69 -46.86 26.94
N SER A 42 -3.96 -46.99 26.53
CA SER A 42 -4.46 -48.13 25.76
C SER A 42 -4.04 -48.01 24.28
N PRO A 43 -3.64 -49.11 23.61
CA PRO A 43 -3.24 -49.07 22.20
C PRO A 43 -4.44 -48.71 21.34
N THR A 44 -4.48 -47.46 20.90
CA THR A 44 -5.48 -46.94 19.96
C THR A 44 -4.76 -46.17 18.88
N GLN A 45 -5.20 -46.30 17.63
CA GLN A 45 -4.61 -45.53 16.53
C GLN A 45 -4.86 -44.05 16.81
N ILE A 46 -3.79 -43.30 17.10
CA ILE A 46 -3.81 -41.86 17.31
C ILE A 46 -3.67 -41.17 15.96
N LEU A 47 -4.44 -40.11 15.74
CA LEU A 47 -4.46 -39.36 14.50
C LEU A 47 -4.41 -37.85 14.78
N TRP A 48 -3.71 -37.16 13.88
CA TRP A 48 -3.85 -35.73 13.70
C TRP A 48 -4.69 -35.45 12.45
N PHE A 49 -5.62 -34.53 12.57
CA PHE A 49 -6.48 -34.06 11.49
C PHE A 49 -6.36 -32.56 11.34
N ARG A 50 -6.61 -32.09 10.12
CA ARG A 50 -6.72 -30.67 9.82
C ARG A 50 -8.08 -30.37 9.21
N VAL A 51 -8.75 -29.31 9.66
CA VAL A 51 -9.92 -28.83 8.93
C VAL A 51 -9.48 -28.08 7.68
N THR A 52 -10.05 -28.50 6.56
CA THR A 52 -9.92 -27.81 5.28
C THR A 52 -11.13 -26.94 5.00
N LYS A 53 -10.99 -25.98 4.06
CA LYS A 53 -12.09 -25.09 3.62
C LYS A 53 -13.35 -25.84 3.15
N ARG A 54 -13.25 -27.14 2.84
CA ARG A 54 -14.38 -27.99 2.42
C ARG A 54 -15.07 -28.73 3.57
N ALA A 55 -14.83 -28.33 4.83
CA ALA A 55 -15.33 -29.01 6.04
C ALA A 55 -14.97 -30.52 6.10
N LYS A 56 -13.94 -30.93 5.36
CA LYS A 56 -13.35 -32.27 5.47
C LYS A 56 -12.27 -32.25 6.55
N LEU A 57 -12.14 -33.36 7.26
CA LEU A 57 -11.10 -33.66 8.24
C LEU A 57 -10.08 -34.66 7.66
N PRO A 58 -9.29 -34.30 6.62
CA PRO A 58 -8.19 -35.16 6.20
C PRO A 58 -7.25 -35.42 7.37
N CYS A 59 -6.85 -36.69 7.50
CA CYS A 59 -5.74 -37.08 8.35
C CYS A 59 -4.45 -36.45 7.83
N ILE A 60 -3.58 -36.03 8.75
CA ILE A 60 -2.22 -35.57 8.53
C ILE A 60 -1.26 -36.74 8.74
N ALA A 61 -1.28 -37.29 9.96
CA ALA A 61 -0.41 -38.35 10.41
C ALA A 61 -1.16 -39.26 11.39
N SER A 62 -0.71 -40.52 11.50
CA SER A 62 -1.21 -41.47 12.47
C SER A 62 -0.10 -42.33 13.07
N MET A 63 -0.29 -42.74 14.32
CA MET A 63 0.63 -43.59 15.06
C MET A 63 -0.18 -44.64 15.82
N PHE A 64 0.22 -45.90 15.74
CA PHE A 64 -0.50 -47.00 16.37
C PHE A 64 0.01 -47.25 17.80
N GLU A 65 1.32 -47.29 17.97
CA GLU A 65 1.99 -47.44 19.25
C GLU A 65 3.05 -46.36 19.45
N PRO A 66 3.35 -45.98 20.71
CA PRO A 66 4.35 -44.94 21.00
C PRO A 66 5.76 -45.22 20.47
N HIS A 67 6.10 -46.49 20.28
CA HIS A 67 7.43 -46.94 19.84
C HIS A 67 7.52 -47.15 18.33
N GLU A 68 6.39 -47.10 17.62
CA GLU A 68 6.32 -47.28 16.17
C GLU A 68 6.46 -45.92 15.46
N PRO A 69 7.09 -45.88 14.28
CA PRO A 69 7.20 -44.65 13.51
C PRO A 69 5.82 -44.16 13.06
N ALA A 70 5.66 -42.84 12.99
CA ALA A 70 4.45 -42.24 12.47
C ALA A 70 4.27 -42.53 10.96
N SER A 71 3.03 -42.78 10.58
CA SER A 71 2.60 -42.90 9.18
C SER A 71 1.92 -41.61 8.72
N PHE A 72 2.19 -41.15 7.50
CA PHE A 72 1.64 -39.91 6.96
C PHE A 72 0.59 -40.18 5.89
N CYS A 73 -0.53 -39.48 6.02
CA CYS A 73 -1.68 -39.59 5.13
C CYS A 73 -1.38 -38.93 3.76
N ALA A 74 -2.14 -39.34 2.73
CA ALA A 74 -1.92 -38.86 1.37
C ALA A 74 -1.98 -37.33 1.28
N GLY A 75 -0.99 -36.72 0.63
CA GLY A 75 -0.82 -35.27 0.54
C GLY A 75 0.02 -34.64 1.66
N PHE A 76 0.36 -35.39 2.71
CA PHE A 76 1.17 -34.92 3.86
C PHE A 76 2.56 -35.58 3.94
N GLN A 77 2.97 -36.31 2.91
CA GLN A 77 4.21 -37.10 2.85
C GLN A 77 5.45 -36.27 2.42
N ASN A 78 5.34 -34.95 2.38
CA ASN A 78 6.40 -34.03 1.91
C ASN A 78 7.48 -33.73 2.96
N GLY A 79 7.44 -34.38 4.13
CA GLY A 79 8.41 -34.18 5.21
C GLY A 79 8.26 -32.89 6.01
N LYS A 80 7.23 -32.09 5.72
CA LYS A 80 6.88 -30.85 6.45
C LYS A 80 6.41 -31.12 7.87
N PHE A 81 5.68 -32.23 8.05
CA PHE A 81 5.10 -32.66 9.31
C PHE A 81 5.95 -33.75 9.95
N GLU A 82 6.02 -33.74 11.27
CA GLU A 82 6.65 -34.77 12.08
C GLU A 82 5.73 -35.05 13.27
N MET A 83 5.45 -36.33 13.54
CA MET A 83 4.59 -36.74 14.63
C MET A 83 5.40 -37.59 15.61
N SER A 84 5.29 -37.26 16.89
CA SER A 84 5.96 -37.96 17.98
C SER A 84 5.04 -38.04 19.19
N THR A 85 5.40 -38.84 20.19
CA THR A 85 4.59 -39.01 21.40
C THR A 85 5.46 -39.27 22.64
N ASN A 86 4.91 -38.92 23.79
CA ASN A 86 5.36 -39.29 25.13
C ASN A 86 4.16 -39.92 25.88
N LEU A 87 4.37 -40.55 27.04
CA LEU A 87 3.42 -41.31 27.86
C LEU A 87 1.94 -40.90 27.77
N SER A 88 1.63 -39.60 27.81
CA SER A 88 0.27 -39.06 27.78
C SER A 88 0.01 -37.99 26.72
N THR A 89 1.00 -37.69 25.88
CA THR A 89 0.98 -36.51 25.01
C THR A 89 1.45 -36.86 23.61
N VAL A 90 0.76 -36.32 22.62
CA VAL A 90 1.09 -36.49 21.21
C VAL A 90 1.42 -35.13 20.62
N PHE A 91 2.51 -35.10 19.85
CA PHE A 91 3.07 -33.90 19.29
C PHE A 91 2.93 -33.95 17.76
N LEU A 92 2.48 -32.84 17.19
CA LEU A 92 2.57 -32.59 15.75
C LEU A 92 3.45 -31.38 15.51
N LYS A 93 4.64 -31.65 14.99
CA LYS A 93 5.63 -30.66 14.64
C LYS A 93 5.49 -30.27 13.17
N ILE A 94 5.43 -28.97 12.90
CA ILE A 94 5.42 -28.38 11.55
C ILE A 94 6.73 -27.61 11.39
N LYS A 95 7.65 -28.11 10.56
CA LYS A 95 9.04 -27.63 10.50
C LYS A 95 9.17 -26.20 9.96
N GLN A 96 8.39 -25.88 8.93
CA GLN A 96 8.38 -24.57 8.29
C GLN A 96 6.94 -24.18 8.00
N VAL A 97 6.38 -23.34 8.85
CA VAL A 97 4.99 -22.87 8.72
C VAL A 97 4.87 -21.80 7.64
N ASP A 98 3.76 -21.82 6.91
CA ASP A 98 3.36 -20.79 5.96
C ASP A 98 1.94 -20.29 6.26
N LEU A 99 1.51 -19.21 5.61
CA LEU A 99 0.18 -18.64 5.83
C LEU A 99 -0.97 -19.63 5.56
N LEU A 100 -0.75 -20.59 4.66
CA LEU A 100 -1.71 -21.64 4.34
C LEU A 100 -1.73 -22.74 5.39
N ASP A 101 -0.89 -22.72 6.42
CA ASP A 101 -0.98 -23.65 7.55
C ASP A 101 -1.90 -23.17 8.65
N SER A 102 -2.29 -21.89 8.66
CA SER A 102 -3.26 -21.38 9.61
C SER A 102 -4.57 -22.18 9.55
N GLY A 103 -5.17 -22.46 10.70
CA GLY A 103 -6.42 -23.18 10.79
C GLY A 103 -6.53 -24.07 12.02
N LEU A 104 -7.62 -24.85 12.03
CA LEU A 104 -7.97 -25.71 13.16
C LEU A 104 -7.38 -27.12 12.96
N TYR A 105 -6.56 -27.52 13.92
CA TYR A 105 -5.95 -28.84 14.03
C TYR A 105 -6.63 -29.60 15.14
N PHE A 106 -6.85 -30.88 14.91
CA PHE A 106 -7.46 -31.78 15.88
C PHE A 106 -6.59 -32.99 16.08
N CYS A 107 -6.51 -33.45 17.31
CA CYS A 107 -6.00 -34.76 17.64
C CYS A 107 -7.15 -35.66 18.09
N GLY A 108 -6.96 -36.96 17.93
CA GLY A 108 -7.96 -37.92 18.33
C GLY A 108 -7.50 -39.35 18.13
N PHE A 109 -8.40 -40.28 18.38
CA PHE A 109 -8.17 -41.69 18.11
C PHE A 109 -9.34 -42.28 17.33
N LYS A 110 -9.12 -43.40 16.65
CA LYS A 110 -10.19 -44.17 16.03
C LYS A 110 -10.69 -45.25 16.98
N THR A 111 -11.99 -45.24 17.25
CA THR A 111 -12.68 -46.35 17.92
C THR A 111 -13.55 -47.05 16.90
N HIS A 112 -13.23 -48.31 16.60
CA HIS A 112 -13.81 -49.08 15.50
C HIS A 112 -13.67 -48.34 14.15
N SER A 113 -14.68 -47.56 13.75
CA SER A 113 -14.75 -46.83 12.49
C SER A 113 -14.99 -45.33 12.65
N ASN A 114 -15.18 -44.83 13.87
CA ASN A 114 -15.47 -43.41 14.12
C ASN A 114 -14.26 -42.69 14.74
N PRO A 115 -13.89 -41.50 14.24
CA PRO A 115 -12.89 -40.67 14.88
C PRO A 115 -13.49 -40.02 16.13
N VAL A 116 -12.78 -40.13 17.25
CA VAL A 116 -13.05 -39.42 18.50
C VAL A 116 -12.06 -38.27 18.60
N ILE A 117 -12.56 -37.04 18.69
CA ILE A 117 -11.74 -35.83 18.85
C ILE A 117 -11.47 -35.62 20.34
N VAL A 118 -10.20 -35.41 20.69
CA VAL A 118 -9.76 -35.18 22.08
C VAL A 118 -9.53 -33.69 22.32
N GLU A 119 -8.72 -33.05 21.49
CA GLU A 119 -8.35 -31.65 21.64
C GLU A 119 -8.32 -30.96 20.27
N ALA A 120 -8.57 -29.65 20.29
CA ALA A 120 -8.53 -28.78 19.13
C ALA A 120 -7.59 -27.60 19.38
N THR A 121 -6.74 -27.30 18.41
CA THR A 121 -5.79 -26.18 18.46
C THR A 121 -5.95 -25.32 17.23
N TYR A 122 -6.17 -24.02 17.42
CA TYR A 122 -6.19 -23.07 16.33
C TYR A 122 -4.79 -22.47 16.14
N LEU A 123 -4.16 -22.77 15.01
CA LEU A 123 -2.86 -22.23 14.63
C LEU A 123 -3.04 -20.96 13.82
N VAL A 124 -2.39 -19.87 14.23
CA VAL A 124 -2.34 -18.59 13.54
C VAL A 124 -0.92 -18.34 13.08
N VAL A 125 -0.70 -18.31 11.77
CA VAL A 125 0.59 -17.98 11.19
C VAL A 125 0.61 -16.50 10.83
N GLN A 126 1.47 -15.75 11.52
CA GLN A 126 1.71 -14.33 11.28
C GLN A 126 2.72 -14.16 10.15
N ASP A 127 2.50 -13.14 9.34
CA ASP A 127 3.42 -12.86 8.25
C ASP A 127 4.69 -12.17 8.76
N THR A 128 5.86 -12.66 8.37
CA THR A 128 7.17 -12.09 8.74
C THR A 128 7.46 -10.79 7.99
N PHE A 129 6.62 -10.42 7.02
CA PHE A 129 6.76 -9.19 6.24
C PHE A 129 6.76 -7.92 7.08
N ILE A 130 6.44 -7.92 8.38
CA ILE A 130 6.44 -6.73 9.26
C ILE A 130 7.74 -5.89 9.19
N GLY A 131 8.87 -6.45 8.74
CA GLY A 131 10.12 -5.71 8.51
C GLY A 131 10.29 -5.04 7.12
N LEU A 132 9.56 -5.46 6.09
CA LEU A 132 9.76 -5.01 4.70
C LEU A 132 8.95 -3.75 4.30
N PRO A 133 7.65 -3.58 4.63
CA PRO A 133 6.89 -2.40 4.25
C PRO A 133 7.35 -1.15 5.02
N ASN A 134 7.93 -1.32 6.21
CA ASN A 134 8.52 -0.22 6.97
C ASN A 134 9.78 0.32 6.26
N MET A 135 10.66 -0.56 5.79
CA MET A 135 11.83 -0.18 4.97
C MET A 135 11.41 0.47 3.65
N MET A 136 10.45 -0.13 2.93
CA MET A 136 9.97 0.40 1.65
C MET A 136 9.26 1.76 1.82
N SER A 137 8.48 1.92 2.89
CA SER A 137 7.82 3.19 3.24
C SER A 137 8.82 4.29 3.57
N VAL A 138 9.87 3.98 4.35
CA VAL A 138 10.94 4.93 4.67
C VAL A 138 11.72 5.33 3.41
N ILE A 139 12.10 4.37 2.56
CA ILE A 139 12.83 4.65 1.32
C ILE A 139 11.96 5.51 0.38
N LEU A 140 10.68 5.19 0.24
CA LEU A 140 9.74 5.98 -0.57
C LEU A 140 9.56 7.40 0.01
N GLY A 141 9.50 7.54 1.34
CA GLY A 141 9.47 8.83 2.03
C GLY A 141 10.71 9.67 1.76
N VAL A 142 11.91 9.09 1.88
CA VAL A 142 13.16 9.79 1.59
C VAL A 142 13.24 10.21 0.12
N LEU A 143 12.88 9.31 -0.80
CA LEU A 143 12.91 9.59 -2.23
C LEU A 143 11.94 10.72 -2.61
N THR A 144 10.73 10.71 -2.05
CA THR A 144 9.72 11.75 -2.32
C THR A 144 10.14 13.11 -1.78
N VAL A 145 10.68 13.19 -0.55
CA VAL A 145 11.21 14.44 0.01
C VAL A 145 12.37 14.96 -0.85
N PHE A 146 13.32 14.09 -1.25
CA PHE A 146 14.42 14.47 -2.12
C PHE A 146 13.92 15.07 -3.44
N LEU A 147 12.99 14.40 -4.13
CA LEU A 147 12.43 14.90 -5.39
C LEU A 147 11.73 16.25 -5.22
N ILE A 148 10.95 16.44 -4.15
CA ILE A 148 10.29 17.71 -3.85
C ILE A 148 11.33 18.82 -3.65
N THR A 149 12.39 18.58 -2.89
CA THR A 149 13.45 19.59 -2.67
C THR A 149 14.14 19.98 -3.97
N VAL A 150 14.45 19.03 -4.85
CA VAL A 150 15.05 19.31 -6.16
C VAL A 150 14.14 20.17 -7.02
N ILE A 151 12.83 19.85 -7.08
CA ILE A 151 11.84 20.64 -7.83
C ILE A 151 11.75 22.07 -7.28
N VAL A 152 11.69 22.24 -5.95
CA VAL A 152 11.65 23.57 -5.32
C VAL A 152 12.93 24.36 -5.61
N CYS A 153 14.10 23.73 -5.50
CA CYS A 153 15.38 24.36 -5.84
C CYS A 153 15.43 24.82 -7.30
N LEU A 154 14.98 23.97 -8.23
CA LEU A 154 14.87 24.32 -9.66
C LEU A 154 13.92 25.50 -9.87
N ALA A 155 12.74 25.49 -9.24
CA ALA A 155 11.77 26.58 -9.34
C ALA A 155 12.34 27.92 -8.82
N VAL A 156 13.09 27.90 -7.71
CA VAL A 156 13.75 29.11 -7.17
C VAL A 156 14.85 29.60 -8.12
N LYS A 157 15.64 28.69 -8.70
CA LYS A 157 16.68 29.04 -9.68
C LYS A 157 16.06 29.66 -10.94
N LEU A 158 14.96 29.12 -11.45
CA LEU A 158 14.23 29.66 -12.59
C LEU A 158 13.64 31.05 -12.29
N LYS A 159 13.01 31.23 -11.11
CA LYS A 159 12.51 32.54 -10.68
C LYS A 159 13.63 33.56 -10.50
N LYS A 160 14.78 33.17 -9.96
CA LYS A 160 15.96 34.05 -9.86
C LYS A 160 16.48 34.43 -11.25
N LEU A 161 16.57 33.49 -12.18
CA LEU A 161 17.03 33.75 -13.55
C LEU A 161 16.08 34.69 -14.30
N GLN A 162 14.76 34.50 -14.13
CA GLN A 162 13.75 35.40 -14.67
C GLN A 162 13.83 36.79 -14.03
N LYS A 163 14.01 36.89 -12.71
CA LYS A 163 14.17 38.18 -12.02
C LYS A 163 15.39 38.96 -12.53
N VAL A 164 16.53 38.28 -12.69
CA VAL A 164 17.75 38.88 -13.28
C VAL A 164 17.53 39.32 -14.73
N HIS A 165 16.78 38.55 -15.52
CA HIS A 165 16.46 38.93 -16.90
C HIS A 165 15.47 40.11 -16.98
N THR A 166 14.54 40.23 -16.03
CA THR A 166 13.63 41.37 -15.90
C THR A 166 14.34 42.62 -15.40
N GLU A 167 15.29 42.51 -14.47
CA GLU A 167 16.15 43.63 -14.04
C GLU A 167 17.09 44.09 -15.16
N GLY A 168 17.71 43.16 -15.90
CA GLY A 168 18.57 43.49 -17.04
C GLY A 168 17.83 44.14 -18.22
N LYS A 169 16.55 43.81 -18.42
CA LYS A 169 15.69 44.47 -19.41
C LYS A 169 15.29 45.90 -19.02
N ASN A 170 15.17 46.21 -17.72
CA ASN A 170 14.84 47.57 -17.26
C ASN A 170 16.03 48.54 -17.42
N LEU A 171 17.27 48.10 -17.17
CA LEU A 171 18.48 48.92 -17.40
C LEU A 171 18.73 49.22 -18.89
N GLN A 172 18.41 48.30 -19.81
CA GLN A 172 18.50 48.57 -21.26
C GLN A 172 17.37 49.48 -21.79
N GLN A 173 16.23 49.55 -21.08
CA GLN A 173 15.14 50.46 -21.44
C GLN A 173 15.46 51.91 -21.02
N GLU A 174 16.28 52.12 -19.98
CA GLU A 174 16.70 53.44 -19.50
C GLU A 174 17.81 54.07 -20.35
N GLU A 175 18.74 53.27 -20.91
CA GLU A 175 19.86 53.79 -21.73
C GLU A 175 19.46 54.12 -23.19
N SER A 176 18.31 53.62 -23.67
CA SER A 176 17.84 53.89 -25.04
C SER A 176 16.99 55.17 -25.18
N SER A 177 16.66 55.87 -24.09
CA SER A 177 15.73 57.01 -24.12
C SER A 177 16.38 58.40 -24.01
N GLU A 178 17.70 58.50 -23.76
CA GLU A 178 18.38 59.79 -23.50
C GLU A 178 19.47 60.17 -24.51
N HIS A 179 19.28 59.90 -25.81
CA HIS A 179 20.20 60.45 -26.82
C HIS A 179 19.54 60.75 -28.17
N LEU A 180 18.54 61.64 -28.19
CA LEU A 180 18.09 62.25 -29.45
C LEU A 180 17.56 63.68 -29.27
N HIS A 181 18.39 64.60 -28.76
CA HIS A 181 18.21 66.04 -28.99
C HIS A 181 19.11 66.47 -30.15
N TYR A 182 18.62 66.29 -31.38
CA TYR A 182 19.23 66.89 -32.56
C TYR A 182 18.92 68.40 -32.58
N ALA A 183 19.97 69.21 -32.68
CA ALA A 183 19.88 70.66 -32.73
C ALA A 183 19.22 71.14 -34.03
N ALA A 184 18.09 71.84 -33.92
CA ALA A 184 17.54 72.61 -35.04
C ALA A 184 18.08 74.04 -34.98
N VAL A 185 18.82 74.44 -36.02
CA VAL A 185 19.30 75.81 -36.21
C VAL A 185 18.16 76.64 -36.80
N THR A 186 17.71 77.66 -36.07
CA THR A 186 16.74 78.65 -36.55
C THR A 186 17.43 79.67 -37.44
N PHE A 187 17.04 79.73 -38.71
CA PHE A 187 17.31 80.85 -39.60
C PHE A 187 16.00 81.57 -39.92
N HIS A 188 15.89 82.83 -39.52
CA HIS A 188 14.80 83.72 -39.92
C HIS A 188 15.11 84.40 -41.26
N PRO A 189 14.23 84.32 -42.27
CA PRO A 189 14.24 85.25 -43.39
C PRO A 189 13.31 86.44 -43.13
N LYS A 190 13.73 87.59 -43.66
CA LYS A 190 13.17 88.93 -43.47
C LYS A 190 12.20 89.29 -44.61
N THR A 191 10.98 89.69 -44.24
CA THR A 191 10.00 90.63 -44.84
C THR A 191 9.76 90.69 -46.36
N GLU A 192 8.49 90.48 -46.80
CA GLU A 192 7.69 91.44 -47.62
C GLU A 192 6.22 90.98 -47.84
N SER A 193 5.26 91.75 -47.28
CA SER A 193 4.03 92.38 -47.84
C SER A 193 3.24 91.78 -49.05
N PRO A 194 1.97 92.20 -49.34
CA PRO A 194 0.71 91.67 -48.79
C PRO A 194 -0.34 91.36 -49.90
N HIS A 195 -1.15 90.29 -49.83
CA HIS A 195 -2.48 90.27 -50.48
C HIS A 195 -3.42 89.18 -49.92
N ARG A 196 -4.71 89.49 -50.00
CA ARG A 196 -5.94 88.89 -49.41
C ARG A 196 -6.88 88.55 -50.60
N PRO A 197 -8.06 87.87 -50.50
CA PRO A 197 -8.58 86.70 -49.75
C PRO A 197 -9.26 85.63 -50.68
N ALA A 198 -10.07 84.73 -50.09
CA ALA A 198 -11.31 84.08 -50.61
C ALA A 198 -11.16 82.64 -51.15
N SER A 199 -11.74 81.62 -50.49
CA SER A 199 -13.12 81.09 -50.65
C SER A 199 -13.33 80.31 -51.94
N ALA A 200 -13.58 78.99 -51.84
CA ALA A 200 -14.81 78.34 -52.32
C ALA A 200 -14.68 76.81 -52.37
N THR A 201 -15.80 76.18 -52.06
CA THR A 201 -16.18 74.78 -52.15
C THR A 201 -16.13 74.22 -53.58
N GLU A 202 -15.98 72.90 -53.64
CA GLU A 202 -16.67 71.97 -54.56
C GLU A 202 -16.07 71.67 -55.94
N VAL A 203 -16.21 70.38 -56.28
CA VAL A 203 -16.46 69.75 -57.60
C VAL A 203 -15.37 68.77 -58.05
N ASP A 204 -15.75 67.49 -57.95
CA ASP A 204 -15.29 66.33 -58.71
C ASP A 204 -15.71 66.46 -60.19
N PRO A 205 -14.88 66.01 -61.16
CA PRO A 205 -15.42 64.92 -61.97
C PRO A 205 -14.39 63.87 -62.40
N ASP A 206 -14.81 62.61 -62.24
CA ASP A 206 -14.61 61.46 -63.12
C ASP A 206 -14.40 61.84 -64.60
N VAL A 207 -13.27 61.44 -65.21
CA VAL A 207 -13.20 61.04 -66.63
C VAL A 207 -12.11 59.98 -66.83
N ILE A 208 -12.57 58.79 -67.15
CA ILE A 208 -11.83 57.67 -67.77
C ILE A 208 -11.46 58.06 -69.21
N TYR A 209 -10.20 57.83 -69.61
CA TYR A 209 -9.83 57.73 -71.03
C TYR A 209 -9.12 56.41 -71.35
N SER A 210 -9.57 55.84 -72.47
CA SER A 210 -9.21 54.57 -73.06
C SER A 210 -7.82 54.59 -73.70
N SER A 211 -7.22 53.41 -73.78
CA SER A 211 -6.03 53.13 -74.59
C SER A 211 -6.41 52.73 -76.02
N THR A 212 -5.70 53.29 -77.00
CA THR A 212 -5.40 52.61 -78.27
C THR A 212 -3.90 52.71 -78.55
N ARG A 213 -3.31 51.51 -78.67
CA ARG A 213 -1.97 51.12 -79.14
C ARG A 213 -0.82 51.12 -78.14
#